data_AF-A0A662AJX2-F1
#
_entry.id   AF-A0A662AJX2-F1
#
_cell.length_a   1.000
_cell.length_b   1.000
_cell.length_c   1.000
_cell.angle_alpha   90.00
_cell.angle_beta   90.00
_cell.angle_gamma   90.00
#
_symmetry.space_group_name_H-M   'P 1'
#
loop_
_entity.id
_entity.type
_entity.pdbx_description
1 polymer ?
#
loop_
_entity_poly.entity_id
_entity_poly.type
_entity_poly.pdbx_seq_one_letter_code
_entity_poly.pdbx_strand_id
1 'polypeptide(L)'
;MPQARLPFFPEEIELINTYIGVQKKNGIIYYFNGMMPVFQHPEEDFSSFRLFTSQLVVNGNVKQVDIVRAFDVSPVSVKRWVKKYREKGAWAFFY
;
A
#
# COMPACT_ATOMS: atom_id res chain seq x y z
N MET A 1 -19.08 6.28 -13.47
CA MET A 1 -18.08 5.40 -12.84
C MET A 1 -17.21 6.26 -11.93
N PRO A 2 -16.98 5.90 -10.66
CA PRO A 2 -16.07 6.69 -9.81
C PRO A 2 -14.65 6.62 -10.40
N GLN A 3 -14.05 7.79 -10.64
CA GLN A 3 -12.68 7.90 -11.15
C GLN A 3 -11.69 7.42 -10.08
N ALA A 4 -10.79 6.51 -10.45
CA ALA A 4 -9.77 6.01 -9.53
C ALA A 4 -8.76 7.13 -9.25
N ARG A 5 -8.55 7.47 -7.97
CA ARG A 5 -7.42 8.30 -7.56
C ARG A 5 -6.15 7.45 -7.63
N LEU A 6 -5.14 7.96 -8.32
CA LEU A 6 -3.81 7.34 -8.33
C LEU A 6 -3.16 7.55 -6.96
N PRO A 7 -2.48 6.53 -6.40
CA PRO A 7 -1.77 6.69 -5.15
C PRO A 7 -0.63 7.70 -5.30
N PHE A 8 -0.44 8.54 -4.28
CA PHE A 8 0.75 9.39 -4.17
C PHE A 8 1.91 8.60 -3.57
N PHE A 9 3.11 8.73 -4.13
CA PHE A 9 4.33 8.12 -3.60
C PHE A 9 5.43 9.17 -3.40
N PRO A 10 5.93 9.36 -2.16
CA PRO A 10 6.90 10.41 -1.85
C PRO A 10 8.32 10.01 -2.27
N GLU A 11 9.12 10.96 -2.79
CA GLU A 11 10.54 10.72 -3.15
C GLU A 11 11.43 10.59 -1.90
N GLU A 12 11.06 11.26 -0.81
CA GLU A 12 11.69 11.13 0.49
C GLU A 12 10.99 10.06 1.32
N ILE A 13 11.65 9.57 2.38
CA ILE A 13 11.02 8.63 3.31
C ILE A 13 9.91 9.35 4.07
N GLU A 14 8.68 8.88 3.91
CA GLU A 14 7.55 9.26 4.75
C GLU A 14 7.06 8.07 5.57
N LEU A 15 6.64 8.36 6.79
CA LEU A 15 6.09 7.38 7.70
C LEU A 15 4.59 7.20 7.46
N ILE A 16 4.17 5.99 7.06
CA ILE A 16 2.76 5.57 7.06
C ILE A 16 2.25 5.55 8.51
N ASN A 17 3.09 5.07 9.43
CA ASN A 17 2.92 5.19 10.88
C ASN A 17 4.28 5.19 11.57
N THR A 18 4.32 5.09 12.90
CA THR A 18 5.57 5.12 13.70
C THR A 18 6.63 4.08 13.29
N TYR A 19 6.25 2.98 12.62
CA TYR A 19 7.15 1.88 12.28
C TYR A 19 7.35 1.66 10.78
N ILE A 20 6.30 1.95 9.99
CA ILE A 20 6.29 1.65 8.56
C ILE A 20 6.57 2.92 7.76
N GLY A 21 7.66 2.90 7.01
CA GLY A 21 8.04 3.95 6.05
C GLY A 21 7.74 3.55 4.61
N VAL A 22 7.59 4.55 3.75
CA VAL A 22 7.52 4.40 2.29
C VAL A 22 8.41 5.42 1.61
N GLN A 23 9.06 5.03 0.53
CA GLN A 23 9.85 5.91 -0.32
C GLN A 23 9.79 5.45 -1.76
N LYS A 24 9.62 6.38 -2.69
CA LYS A 24 9.89 6.17 -4.11
C LYS A 24 11.34 6.52 -4.42
N LYS A 25 12.02 5.64 -5.14
CA LYS A 25 13.37 5.87 -5.64
C LYS A 25 13.52 5.22 -7.01
N ASN A 26 13.87 6.02 -8.02
CA ASN A 26 14.11 5.56 -9.39
C ASN A 26 12.94 4.72 -9.97
N GLY A 27 11.69 5.17 -9.75
CA GLY A 27 10.49 4.47 -10.24
C GLY A 27 10.12 3.20 -9.46
N ILE A 28 10.79 2.91 -8.35
CA ILE A 28 10.49 1.79 -7.44
C ILE A 28 9.99 2.34 -6.12
N ILE A 29 8.88 1.79 -5.62
CA ILE A 29 8.33 2.07 -4.30
C ILE A 29 8.91 1.05 -3.32
N TYR A 30 9.56 1.54 -2.27
CA TYR A 30 10.12 0.76 -1.18
C TYR A 30 9.29 0.97 0.08
N TYR A 31 9.07 -0.11 0.82
CA TYR A 31 8.46 -0.08 2.15
C TYR A 31 9.47 -0.56 3.19
N PHE A 32 9.49 0.11 4.33
CA PHE A 32 10.44 -0.15 5.39
C PHE A 32 9.73 -0.45 6.69
N ASN A 33 10.30 -1.35 7.50
CA ASN A 33 10.01 -1.45 8.92
C ASN A 33 11.26 -1.00 9.68
N GLY A 34 11.22 0.20 10.26
CA GLY A 34 12.43 0.89 10.70
C GLY A 34 13.37 1.13 9.51
N MET A 35 14.61 0.62 9.59
CA MET A 35 15.61 0.75 8.53
C MET A 35 15.63 -0.43 7.54
N MET A 36 14.84 -1.47 7.79
CA MET A 36 14.86 -2.69 6.98
C MET A 36 13.83 -2.60 5.84
N PRO A 37 14.23 -2.70 4.57
CA PRO A 37 13.29 -2.82 3.46
C PRO A 37 12.56 -4.16 3.55
N VAL A 38 11.23 -4.12 3.51
CA VAL A 38 10.35 -5.29 3.66
C VAL A 38 9.58 -5.66 2.39
N PHE A 39 9.44 -4.72 1.46
CA PHE A 39 8.79 -4.93 0.17
C PHE A 39 9.18 -3.84 -0.81
N GLN A 40 9.10 -4.15 -2.10
CA GLN A 40 9.21 -3.17 -3.17
C GLN A 40 8.33 -3.53 -4.37
N HIS A 41 7.92 -2.53 -5.13
CA HIS A 41 7.27 -2.72 -6.44
C HIS A 41 7.52 -1.53 -7.37
N PRO A 42 7.42 -1.70 -8.70
CA PRO A 42 7.42 -0.58 -9.64
C PRO A 42 6.28 0.41 -9.34
N GLU A 43 6.47 1.71 -9.59
CA GLU A 43 5.47 2.75 -9.29
C GLU A 43 4.13 2.54 -10.01
N GLU A 44 4.18 1.95 -11.21
CA GLU A 44 3.00 1.62 -12.02
C GLU A 44 2.36 0.26 -11.67
N ASP A 45 2.98 -0.54 -10.79
CA ASP A 45 2.42 -1.82 -10.34
C ASP A 45 1.42 -1.61 -9.20
N PHE A 46 0.24 -1.12 -9.57
CA PHE A 46 -0.86 -0.91 -8.64
C PHE A 46 -1.42 -2.22 -8.07
N SER A 47 -1.18 -3.38 -8.69
CA SER A 47 -1.61 -4.66 -8.15
C SER A 47 -0.78 -5.03 -6.94
N SER A 48 0.55 -4.91 -7.03
CA SER A 48 1.46 -5.10 -5.89
C SER A 48 1.26 -4.06 -4.78
N PHE A 49 1.00 -2.80 -5.13
CA PHE A 49 0.60 -1.76 -4.16
C PHE A 49 -0.62 -2.20 -3.33
N ARG A 50 -1.71 -2.58 -4.00
CA ARG A 50 -2.96 -2.97 -3.33
C ARG A 50 -2.81 -4.26 -2.54
N LEU A 51 -2.04 -5.21 -3.05
CA LEU A 51 -1.69 -6.45 -2.36
C LEU A 51 -1.00 -6.13 -1.03
N PHE A 52 0.15 -5.44 -1.10
CA PHE A 52 1.03 -5.27 0.05
C PHE A 52 0.39 -4.38 1.13
N THR A 53 -0.25 -3.29 0.74
CA THR A 53 -1.00 -2.45 1.69
C THR A 53 -2.16 -3.20 2.36
N SER A 54 -2.83 -4.11 1.63
CA SER A 54 -3.85 -4.99 2.23
C SER A 54 -3.24 -5.98 3.22
N GLN A 55 -2.09 -6.57 2.88
CA GLN A 55 -1.37 -7.49 3.75
C GLN A 55 -0.91 -6.80 5.04
N LEU A 56 -0.35 -5.58 4.97
CA LEU A 56 0.03 -4.79 6.15
C LEU A 56 -1.15 -4.56 7.10
N VAL A 57 -2.35 -4.29 6.54
CA VAL A 57 -3.56 -4.11 7.35
C VAL A 57 -4.00 -5.42 7.99
N VAL A 58 -3.97 -6.53 7.24
CA VAL A 58 -4.40 -7.85 7.74
C VAL A 58 -3.45 -8.40 8.80
N ASN A 59 -2.15 -8.14 8.66
CA ASN A 59 -1.13 -8.49 9.65
C ASN A 59 -1.14 -7.59 10.89
N GLY A 60 -1.91 -6.48 10.88
CA GLY A 60 -2.01 -5.55 11.99
C GLY A 60 -0.86 -4.54 12.08
N ASN A 61 -0.02 -4.42 11.06
CA ASN A 61 1.10 -3.47 11.02
C ASN A 61 0.63 -2.02 10.81
N VAL A 62 -0.46 -1.83 10.07
CA VAL A 62 -1.04 -0.51 9.74
C VAL A 62 -2.56 -0.55 9.83
N LYS A 63 -3.21 0.61 10.06
CA LYS A 63 -4.67 0.73 9.96
C LYS A 63 -5.06 1.16 8.55
N GLN A 64 -6.30 0.85 8.13
CA GLN A 64 -6.81 1.29 6.83
C GLN A 64 -6.78 2.81 6.65
N VAL A 65 -6.99 3.56 7.74
CA VAL A 65 -6.92 5.04 7.73
C VAL A 65 -5.50 5.56 7.48
N ASP A 66 -4.47 4.81 7.89
CA ASP A 66 -3.08 5.16 7.65
C ASP A 66 -2.78 5.07 6.14
N ILE A 67 -3.27 4.01 5.48
CA ILE A 67 -3.14 3.85 4.02
C ILE A 67 -3.88 4.95 3.25
N VAL A 68 -5.09 5.30 3.68
CA VAL A 68 -5.85 6.40 3.06
C VAL A 68 -5.07 7.71 3.13
N ARG A 69 -4.50 8.03 4.29
CA ARG A 69 -3.76 9.28 4.52
C ARG A 69 -2.43 9.31 3.80
N ALA A 70 -1.66 8.23 3.87
CA ALA A 70 -0.32 8.17 3.29
C ALA A 70 -0.33 8.21 1.76
N PHE A 71 -1.35 7.63 1.12
CA PHE A 71 -1.37 7.47 -0.35
C PHE A 71 -2.45 8.31 -1.06
N ASP A 72 -3.23 9.12 -0.34
CA ASP A 72 -4.41 9.87 -0.84
C ASP A 72 -5.39 9.00 -1.67
N VAL A 73 -5.63 7.77 -1.22
CA VAL A 73 -6.55 6.83 -1.87
C VAL A 73 -7.90 6.79 -1.17
N SER A 74 -8.95 6.42 -1.90
CA SER A 74 -10.30 6.41 -1.32
C SER A 74 -10.45 5.35 -0.21
N PRO A 75 -11.12 5.66 0.92
CA PRO A 75 -11.40 4.69 1.97
C PRO A 75 -12.19 3.47 1.47
N VAL A 76 -13.09 3.67 0.50
CA VAL A 76 -13.88 2.61 -0.10
C VAL A 76 -12.99 1.63 -0.88
N SER A 77 -12.00 2.15 -1.62
CA SER A 77 -11.02 1.32 -2.33
C SER A 77 -10.20 0.48 -1.35
N VAL A 78 -9.65 1.10 -0.30
CA VAL A 78 -8.86 0.40 0.73
C VAL A 78 -9.68 -0.72 1.38
N LYS A 79 -10.93 -0.44 1.77
CA LYS A 79 -11.84 -1.45 2.34
C LYS A 79 -12.06 -2.63 1.38
N ARG A 80 -12.23 -2.36 0.08
CA ARG A 80 -12.40 -3.40 -0.95
C ARG A 80 -11.15 -4.25 -1.14
N TRP A 81 -9.96 -3.65 -1.18
CA TRP A 81 -8.70 -4.38 -1.32
C TRP A 81 -8.45 -5.28 -0.11
N VAL A 82 -8.62 -4.75 1.11
CA VAL A 82 -8.46 -5.52 2.36
C VAL A 82 -9.45 -6.68 2.42
N LYS A 83 -10.72 -6.45 2.03
CA LYS A 83 -11.71 -7.53 1.93
C LYS A 83 -11.27 -8.60 0.92
N LYS A 84 -10.84 -8.18 -0.28
CA LYS A 84 -10.37 -9.08 -1.33
C LYS A 84 -9.19 -9.95 -0.86
N TYR A 85 -8.23 -9.37 -0.14
CA TYR A 85 -7.10 -10.11 0.45
C TYR A 85 -7.57 -11.10 1.52
N ARG A 86 -8.50 -10.73 2.40
CA ARG A 86 -9.02 -11.64 3.44
C ARG A 86 -9.75 -12.84 2.85
N GLU A 87 -10.52 -12.65 1.79
CA GLU A 87 -11.34 -13.70 1.19
C GLU A 87 -10.55 -14.59 0.23
N LYS A 88 -9.59 -14.03 -0.50
CA LYS A 88 -8.93 -14.69 -1.62
C LYS A 88 -7.40 -14.68 -1.53
N GLY A 89 -6.80 -14.02 -0.55
CA GLY A 89 -5.35 -13.94 -0.43
C GLY A 89 -4.67 -13.18 -1.57
N ALA A 90 -3.37 -13.43 -1.75
CA ALA A 90 -2.51 -12.66 -2.62
C ALA A 90 -2.82 -12.80 -4.12
N TRP A 91 -3.16 -14.02 -4.57
CA TRP A 91 -3.40 -14.32 -5.98
C TRP A 91 -4.49 -13.43 -6.58
N ALA A 92 -5.46 -13.02 -5.77
CA ALA A 92 -6.59 -12.23 -6.21
C ALA A 92 -6.21 -10.89 -6.86
N PHE A 93 -5.02 -10.35 -6.62
CA PHE A 93 -4.60 -9.07 -7.19
C PHE A 93 -4.01 -9.16 -8.61
N PHE A 94 -3.76 -10.37 -9.10
CA PHE A 94 -3.10 -10.60 -10.40
C PHE A 94 -3.97 -11.38 -11.41
N TYR A 95 -5.20 -11.74 -11.01
CA TYR A 95 -6.18 -12.44 -11.85
C TYR A 95 -7.56 -11.77 -11.77
#